data_AF-A0A5S3WP03-F1
#
_entry.id   AF-A0A5S3WP03-F1
#
_cell.length_a   1.000
_cell.length_b   1.000
_cell.length_c   1.000
_cell.angle_alpha   90.00
_cell.angle_beta   90.00
_cell.angle_gamma   90.00
#
_symmetry.space_group_name_H-M   'P 1'
#
loop_
_entity.id
_entity.type
_entity.pdbx_description
1 polymer ?
#
loop_
_entity_poly.entity_id
_entity_poly.type
_entity_poly.pdbx_seq_one_letter_code
_entity_poly.pdbx_strand_id
1 'polypeptide(L)' 'MLIAGSGAEAGNSVTVTITDNNSSVSRTVMADNSGNWTLSGSELDVSGLNNGTLTVSATQADTAGNTST' A
#
# COMPACT_ATOMS: atom_id res chain seq x y z
N MET A 1 6.28 -0.17 11.80
CA MET A 1 5.54 -0.69 10.62
C MET A 1 4.05 -0.61 10.92
N LEU A 2 3.24 -0.12 9.97
CA LEU A 2 1.78 -0.05 10.09
C LEU A 2 1.14 -1.15 9.22
N ILE A 3 1.61 -1.28 7.97
CA ILE A 3 1.17 -2.30 7.01
C ILE A 3 2.41 -3.00 6.46
N ALA A 4 2.33 -4.30 6.22
CA ALA A 4 3.37 -5.08 5.58
C ALA A 4 2.74 -6.11 4.63
N GLY A 5 3.48 -6.49 3.60
CA GLY A 5 3.10 -7.54 2.67
C GLY A 5 4.31 -8.17 1.99
N SER A 6 4.04 -9.23 1.22
CA SER A 6 5.04 -10.05 0.53
C SER A 6 4.47 -10.58 -0.79
N GLY A 7 5.35 -11.07 -1.67
CA GLY A 7 4.95 -11.68 -2.95
C GLY A 7 4.81 -10.69 -4.10
N ALA A 8 5.14 -9.41 -3.88
CA ALA A 8 5.39 -8.48 -4.98
C ALA A 8 6.68 -8.88 -5.70
N GLU A 9 6.80 -8.52 -6.97
CA GLU A 9 8.07 -8.66 -7.68
C GLU A 9 9.11 -7.70 -7.09
N ALA A 10 10.33 -8.20 -6.93
CA ALA A 10 11.44 -7.45 -6.37
C ALA A 10 11.70 -6.15 -7.12
N GLY A 11 11.85 -5.04 -6.38
CA GLY A 11 12.14 -3.72 -6.94
C GLY A 11 10.94 -3.03 -7.61
N ASN A 12 9.79 -3.68 -7.71
CA ASN A 12 8.57 -3.06 -8.25
C ASN A 12 7.78 -2.32 -7.18
N SER A 13 6.88 -1.46 -7.66
CA SER A 13 6.08 -0.58 -6.80
C SER A 13 4.84 -1.29 -6.29
N VAL A 14 4.49 -1.04 -5.04
CA VAL A 14 3.24 -1.44 -4.41
C VAL A 14 2.54 -0.19 -3.90
N THR A 15 1.33 0.05 -4.39
CA THR A 15 0.48 1.16 -3.95
C THR A 15 -0.53 0.64 -2.94
N VAL A 16 -0.39 1.10 -1.70
CA VAL A 16 -1.33 0.81 -0.62
C VAL A 16 -2.35 1.93 -0.55
N THR A 17 -3.63 1.57 -0.55
CA THR A 17 -4.75 2.51 -0.38
C THR A 17 -5.54 2.11 0.84
N ILE A 18 -5.77 3.08 1.73
CA ILE A 18 -6.65 2.94 2.89
C ILE A 18 -7.87 3.82 2.65
N THR A 19 -9.05 3.22 2.76
CA THR A 19 -10.32 3.86 2.44
C THR A 19 -11.28 3.69 3.61
N ASP A 20 -11.92 4.78 4.04
CA ASP A 20 -13.11 4.73 4.90
C ASP A 20 -14.38 4.82 4.02
N ASN A 21 -15.55 5.11 4.60
CA ASN A 21 -16.79 5.22 3.82
C ASN A 21 -16.88 6.47 2.91
N ASN A 22 -15.95 7.43 3.03
CA ASN A 22 -16.07 8.77 2.45
C ASN A 22 -14.80 9.27 1.74
N SER A 23 -13.63 8.72 2.05
CA SER A 23 -12.31 9.23 1.70
C SER A 23 -11.29 8.12 1.60
N SER A 24 -10.26 8.35 0.80
CA SER A 24 -9.14 7.43 0.63
C SER A 24 -7.81 8.17 0.70
N VAL A 25 -6.80 7.49 1.23
CA VAL A 25 -5.42 7.94 1.25
C VAL A 25 -4.53 6.83 0.71
N SER A 26 -3.50 7.18 -0.05
CA SER A 26 -2.64 6.19 -0.69
C SER A 26 -1.16 6.53 -0.55
N ARG A 27 -0.34 5.48 -0.53
CA ARG A 27 1.12 5.58 -0.55
C ARG A 27 1.72 4.47 -1.39
N THR A 28 2.70 4.83 -2.21
CA THR A 28 3.50 3.87 -2.97
C THR A 28 4.80 3.59 -2.23
N VAL A 29 5.12 2.31 -2.07
CA VAL A 29 6.38 1.78 -1.54
C VAL A 29 7.03 0.87 -2.57
N MET A 30 8.32 0.60 -2.42
CA MET A 30 9.03 -0.36 -3.26
C MET A 30 9.19 -1.69 -2.52
N ALA A 31 9.01 -2.80 -3.23
CA ALA A 31 9.34 -4.11 -2.72
C ALA A 31 10.85 -4.32 -2.71
N ASP A 32 11.36 -4.96 -1.66
CA ASP A 32 12.75 -5.35 -1.53
C ASP A 32 13.12 -6.49 -2.49
N ASN A 33 14.39 -6.92 -2.45
CA ASN A 33 14.89 -7.97 -3.34
C ASN A 33 14.27 -9.37 -3.10
N SER A 34 13.49 -9.53 -2.02
CA SER A 34 12.74 -10.74 -1.69
C SER A 34 11.23 -10.57 -1.94
N GLY A 35 10.79 -9.43 -2.49
CA GLY A 35 9.39 -9.14 -2.74
C GLY A 35 8.61 -8.69 -1.51
N ASN A 36 9.28 -8.39 -0.40
CA ASN A 36 8.64 -7.87 0.81
C ASN A 36 8.57 -6.36 0.75
N TRP A 37 7.53 -5.80 1.36
CA TRP A 37 7.36 -4.35 1.45
C TRP A 37 6.70 -3.99 2.77
N THR A 38 6.98 -2.78 3.23
CA THR A 38 6.40 -2.24 4.46
C THR A 38 6.02 -0.79 4.25
N LEU A 39 4.92 -0.40 4.87
CA LEU A 39 4.51 0.99 5.00
C LEU A 39 4.48 1.36 6.48
N SER A 40 5.28 2.35 6.87
CA SER A 40 5.30 2.88 8.24
C SER A 40 4.20 3.93 8.42
N GLY A 41 3.64 4.02 9.63
CA GLY A 41 2.57 4.98 9.92
C GLY A 41 2.99 6.45 9.76
N SER A 42 4.28 6.76 9.81
CA SER A 42 4.82 8.10 9.52
C SER A 42 4.80 8.44 8.02
N GLU A 43 4.62 7.46 7.15
CA GLU A 43 4.68 7.62 5.69
C GLU A 43 3.30 7.83 5.06
N LEU A 44 2.22 7.63 5.83
CA LEU A 44 0.84 7.79 5.37
C LEU A 44 0.02 8.48 6.46
N ASP A 45 -0.43 9.70 6.15
CA ASP A 45 -1.34 10.45 7.01
C ASP A 45 -2.78 9.93 6.82
N VAL A 46 -3.31 9.31 7.86
CA VAL A 46 -4.70 8.79 7.92
C VAL A 46 -5.61 9.69 8.75
N SER A 47 -5.14 10.85 9.21
CA SER A 47 -5.92 11.75 10.08
C SER A 47 -7.18 12.30 9.42
N GLY A 48 -7.22 12.34 8.09
CA GLY A 48 -8.40 12.72 7.31
C GLY A 48 -9.46 11.61 7.18
N LEU A 49 -9.19 10.40 7.64
CA LEU A 49 -10.16 9.30 7.65
C LEU A 49 -10.99 9.32 8.93
N ASN A 50 -12.26 8.99 8.81
CA ASN A 50 -13.17 8.84 9.93
C ASN A 50 -12.84 7.59 10.73
N ASN A 51 -13.12 7.63 12.03
CA ASN A 51 -13.06 6.43 12.86
C ASN A 51 -14.12 5.40 12.41
N GLY A 52 -13.75 4.12 12.42
CA GLY A 52 -14.63 3.03 12.05
C GLY A 52 -13.89 1.95 11.28
N THR A 53 -14.64 1.21 10.46
CA THR A 53 -14.06 0.21 9.56
C THR A 53 -13.28 0.91 8.45
N LEU A 54 -12.01 0.56 8.32
CA LEU A 54 -11.15 0.95 7.21
C LEU A 54 -10.88 -0.27 6.33
N THR A 55 -10.91 -0.07 5.02
CA THR A 55 -10.53 -1.09 4.03
C THR A 55 -9.14 -0.78 3.51
N VAL A 56 -8.27 -1.78 3.49
CA VAL A 56 -6.90 -1.66 2.96
C VAL A 56 -6.80 -2.51 1.69
N SER A 57 -6.30 -1.91 0.62
CA SER A 57 -5.96 -2.59 -0.63
C SER A 57 -4.50 -2.30 -0.99
N ALA A 58 -3.78 -3.29 -1.51
CA ALA A 58 -2.41 -3.13 -1.96
C ALA A 58 -2.32 -3.61 -3.40
N THR A 59 -1.99 -2.72 -4.32
CA THR A 59 -1.87 -3.06 -5.75
C THR A 59 -0.42 -2.93 -6.17
N GLN A 60 0.16 -4.03 -6.64
CA GLN A 60 1.45 -4.04 -7.30
C GLN A 60 1.30 -3.53 -8.74
N ALA A 61 2.28 -2.75 -9.22
CA ALA A 61 2.46 -2.45 -10.63
C ALA A 61 3.91 -2.73 -11.04
N ASP A 62 4.09 -3.48 -12.14
CA ASP A 62 5.40 -3.72 -12.74
C ASP A 62 5.75 -2.65 -13.80
N THR A 63 7.01 -2.65 -14.26
CA THR A 63 7.48 -1.71 -15.29
C THR A 63 6.80 -1.93 -16.65
N ALA A 64 6.25 -3.13 -16.90
CA ALA A 64 5.53 -3.48 -18.12
C ALA A 64 4.04 -3.05 -18.08
N GLY A 65 3.55 -2.58 -16.92
CA GLY A 65 2.18 -2.14 -16.70
C GLY A 65 1.21 -3.23 -16.21
N ASN A 66 1.69 -4.42 -15.85
CA ASN A 66 0.85 -5.44 -15.22
C ASN A 66 0.53 -5.06 -13.77
N THR A 67 -0.70 -5.33 -13.34
CA THR A 67 -1.16 -5.06 -11.98
C THR A 67 -1.72 -6.30 -11.29
N SER A 68 -1.48 -6.41 -9.99
CA SER A 68 -2.02 -7.48 -9.11
C SER A 68 -2.41 -6.89 -7.76
N THR A 69 -3.46 -7.41 -7.11
CA THR A 69 -4.00 -6.91 -5.83
C THR A 69 -4.12 -8.03 -4.80
#